data_AF-A0A2D8HLW8-F1
#
_entry.id   AF-A0A2D8HLW8-F1
#
_cell.length_a   1.000
_cell.length_b   1.000
_cell.length_c   1.000
_cell.angle_alpha   90.00
_cell.angle_beta   90.00
_cell.angle_gamma   90.00
#
_symmetry.space_group_name_H-M   'P 1'
#
loop_
_entity.id
_entity.type
_entity.pdbx_description
1 polymer ?
#
loop_
_entity_poly.entity_id
_entity_poly.type
_entity_poly.pdbx_seq_one_letter_code
_entity_poly.pdbx_strand_id
1 'polypeptide(L)'
;MTEIIYCQLGYAATGAAFNLVSWWRMKQGMKPLTATSPAKGMVSMLVVALITLSFPLVAGWIYRAGWIYLILRIVPGGILKHLKSLFIDRDMTHYASFKAGVIAASINIVGISLGIIGLIYSFISGLPT
;
A
#
# COMPACT_ATOMS: atom_id res chain seq x y z
N MET A 1 10.55 -15.16 7.55
CA MET A 1 10.80 -13.72 7.21
C MET A 1 10.83 -13.54 5.70
N THR A 2 11.57 -14.38 4.99
CA THR A 2 11.59 -14.43 3.52
C THR A 2 10.19 -14.50 2.91
N GLU A 3 9.28 -15.29 3.50
CA GLU A 3 7.89 -15.41 3.06
C GLU A 3 7.14 -14.08 3.19
N ILE A 4 7.36 -13.36 4.29
CA ILE A 4 6.72 -12.05 4.54
C ILE A 4 7.23 -11.03 3.52
N ILE A 5 8.53 -11.04 3.21
CA ILE A 5 9.13 -10.18 2.18
C ILE A 5 8.47 -10.45 0.83
N TYR A 6 8.30 -11.72 0.44
CA TYR A 6 7.61 -12.05 -0.83
C TYR A 6 6.15 -11.59 -0.84
N CYS A 7 5.43 -11.75 0.27
CA CYS A 7 4.06 -11.22 0.38
C CYS A 7 4.02 -9.70 0.27
N GLN A 8 4.95 -8.98 0.88
CA GLN A 8 5.07 -7.52 0.81
C GLN A 8 5.40 -7.04 -0.62
N LEU A 9 6.28 -7.76 -1.32
CA LEU A 9 6.56 -7.49 -2.75
C LEU A 9 5.36 -7.80 -3.63
N GLY A 10 4.64 -8.90 -3.36
CA GLY A 10 3.38 -9.23 -4.04
C GLY A 10 2.31 -8.16 -3.83
N TYR A 11 2.22 -7.60 -2.61
CA TYR A 11 1.38 -6.45 -2.30
C TYR A 11 1.80 -5.22 -3.12
N ALA A 12 3.09 -4.87 -3.13
CA ALA A 12 3.60 -3.73 -3.89
C ALA A 12 3.29 -3.88 -5.40
N ALA A 13 3.50 -5.07 -5.96
CA ALA A 13 3.18 -5.37 -7.36
C ALA A 13 1.67 -5.25 -7.64
N THR A 14 0.82 -5.81 -6.77
CA THR A 14 -0.64 -5.73 -6.90
C THR A 14 -1.13 -4.29 -6.84
N GLY A 15 -0.64 -3.51 -5.86
CA GLY A 15 -0.97 -2.10 -5.75
C GLY A 15 -0.47 -1.29 -6.94
N ALA A 16 0.72 -1.60 -7.48
CA ALA A 16 1.26 -0.92 -8.66
C ALA A 16 0.40 -1.22 -9.89
N ALA A 17 0.02 -2.47 -10.12
CA ALA A 17 -0.87 -2.88 -11.20
C ALA A 17 -2.23 -2.19 -11.10
N PHE A 18 -2.83 -2.15 -9.92
CA PHE A 18 -4.09 -1.45 -9.68
C PHE A 18 -4.00 0.05 -10.03
N ASN A 19 -2.93 0.72 -9.58
CA ASN A 19 -2.70 2.13 -9.88
C ASN A 19 -2.38 2.37 -11.37
N LEU A 20 -1.67 1.45 -12.03
CA LEU A 20 -1.39 1.52 -13.47
C LEU A 20 -2.68 1.44 -14.29
N VAL A 21 -3.57 0.48 -13.98
CA VAL A 21 -4.89 0.38 -14.61
C VAL A 21 -5.72 1.63 -14.34
N SER A 22 -5.70 2.13 -13.09
CA SER A 22 -6.39 3.37 -12.73
C SER A 22 -5.87 4.58 -13.51
N TRP A 23 -4.55 4.65 -13.75
CA TRP A 23 -3.93 5.73 -14.52
C TRP A 23 -4.27 5.66 -16.00
N TRP A 24 -4.22 4.45 -16.58
CA TRP A 24 -4.61 4.20 -17.96
C TRP A 24 -6.06 4.61 -18.22
N ARG A 25 -6.99 4.28 -17.31
CA ARG A 25 -8.38 4.75 -17.40
C ARG A 25 -8.49 6.27 -17.41
N MET A 26 -7.75 6.93 -16.52
CA MET A 26 -7.74 8.40 -16.46
C MET A 26 -7.22 9.03 -17.76
N LYS A 27 -6.20 8.42 -18.39
CA LYS A 27 -5.67 8.88 -19.70
C LYS A 27 -6.69 8.74 -20.84
N GLN A 28 -7.68 7.87 -20.70
CA GLN A 28 -8.78 7.69 -21.64
C GLN A 28 -10.01 8.55 -21.31
N GLY A 29 -9.90 9.50 -20.38
CA GLY A 29 -11.04 10.33 -19.95
C GLY A 29 -12.05 9.61 -19.06
N MET A 30 -11.77 8.36 -18.66
CA MET A 30 -12.62 7.62 -17.73
C MET A 30 -12.31 7.96 -16.28
N LYS A 31 -13.29 7.74 -15.40
CA LYS A 31 -13.07 7.84 -13.95
C LYS A 31 -12.00 6.85 -13.46
N PRO A 32 -11.12 7.26 -12.54
CA PRO A 32 -10.09 6.41 -11.95
C PRO A 32 -10.70 5.34 -11.03
N LEU A 33 -9.95 4.27 -10.77
CA LEU A 33 -10.36 3.21 -9.84
C LEU A 33 -10.17 3.60 -8.37
N THR A 34 -9.38 4.62 -8.08
CA THR A 34 -9.12 5.14 -6.72
C THR A 34 -9.33 6.65 -6.66
N ALA A 35 -9.76 7.14 -5.50
CA ALA A 35 -9.88 8.57 -5.19
C ALA A 35 -8.54 9.25 -4.87
N THR A 36 -7.44 8.51 -4.82
CA THR A 36 -6.08 9.07 -4.72
C THR A 36 -5.44 9.18 -6.10
N SER A 37 -4.47 10.09 -6.28
CA SER A 37 -3.71 10.18 -7.52
C SER A 37 -3.03 8.83 -7.87
N PRO A 38 -3.36 8.20 -9.02
CA PRO A 38 -2.76 6.92 -9.39
C PRO A 38 -1.25 6.97 -9.54
N ALA A 39 -0.71 8.09 -10.05
CA ALA A 39 0.74 8.31 -10.16
C ALA A 39 1.42 8.29 -8.78
N LYS A 40 0.83 9.00 -7.79
CA LYS A 40 1.33 8.95 -6.41
C LYS A 40 1.23 7.54 -5.82
N GLY A 41 0.17 6.80 -6.15
CA GLY A 41 0.00 5.41 -5.76
C GLY A 41 1.11 4.52 -6.29
N MET A 42 1.47 4.61 -7.57
CA MET A 42 2.60 3.85 -8.14
C MET A 42 3.92 4.19 -7.47
N VAL A 43 4.20 5.47 -7.21
CA VAL A 43 5.41 5.89 -6.48
C VAL A 43 5.42 5.30 -5.07
N SER A 44 4.30 5.32 -4.35
CA SER A 44 4.20 4.69 -3.03
C SER A 44 4.51 3.19 -3.08
N MET A 45 4.03 2.47 -4.09
CA MET A 45 4.32 1.04 -4.24
C MET A 45 5.78 0.76 -4.57
N LEU A 46 6.42 1.62 -5.37
CA LEU A 46 7.86 1.54 -5.59
C LEU A 46 8.64 1.73 -4.27
N VAL A 47 8.25 2.72 -3.47
CA VAL A 47 8.84 2.97 -2.15
C VAL A 47 8.65 1.76 -1.21
N VAL A 48 7.46 1.14 -1.22
CA VAL A 48 7.20 -0.12 -0.48
C VAL A 48 8.17 -1.21 -0.91
N ALA A 49 8.35 -1.43 -2.21
CA ALA A 49 9.24 -2.46 -2.73
C ALA A 49 10.70 -2.19 -2.32
N LEU A 50 11.18 -0.95 -2.46
CA LEU A 50 12.54 -0.57 -2.08
C LEU A 50 12.80 -0.75 -0.57
N ILE A 51 11.86 -0.33 0.28
CA ILE A 51 11.96 -0.54 1.73
C ILE A 51 11.95 -2.03 2.06
N THR A 52 11.10 -2.82 1.41
CA THR A 52 11.02 -4.27 1.61
C THR A 52 12.34 -4.96 1.22
N LEU A 53 12.91 -4.60 0.07
CA LEU A 53 14.19 -5.11 -0.41
C LEU A 53 15.40 -4.63 0.41
N SER A 54 15.24 -3.60 1.22
CA SER A 54 16.30 -3.11 2.12
C SER A 54 16.47 -3.96 3.38
N PHE A 55 15.62 -4.96 3.62
CA PHE A 55 15.71 -5.83 4.80
C PHE A 55 17.09 -6.43 5.10
N PRO A 56 17.85 -6.99 4.14
CA PRO A 56 19.18 -7.53 4.42
C PRO A 56 20.25 -6.45 4.68
N LEU A 57 19.92 -5.16 4.47
CA LEU A 57 20.86 -4.06 4.62
C LEU A 57 20.81 -3.50 6.03
N VAL A 58 21.97 -3.08 6.56
CA VAL A 58 22.09 -2.32 7.82
C VAL A 58 21.24 -2.95 8.94
N ALA A 59 21.43 -4.25 9.19
CA ALA A 59 20.71 -4.96 10.25
C ALA A 59 19.17 -4.95 10.13
N GLY A 60 18.62 -4.63 8.95
CA GLY A 60 17.19 -4.41 8.75
C GLY A 60 16.65 -3.10 9.32
N TRP A 61 17.52 -2.16 9.72
CA TRP A 61 17.09 -0.87 10.28
C TRP A 61 16.33 -0.02 9.26
N ILE A 62 16.80 0.03 8.01
CA ILE A 62 16.15 0.76 6.92
C ILE A 62 14.74 0.21 6.70
N TYR A 63 14.61 -1.12 6.70
CA TYR A 63 13.32 -1.81 6.60
C TYR A 63 12.38 -1.41 7.75
N ARG A 64 12.86 -1.46 9.01
CA ARG A 64 12.04 -1.12 10.20
C ARG A 64 11.56 0.33 10.16
N ALA A 65 12.48 1.27 10.01
CA ALA A 65 12.15 2.70 9.97
C ALA A 65 11.24 3.03 8.77
N GLY A 66 11.52 2.43 7.61
CA GLY A 66 10.73 2.59 6.41
C GLY A 66 9.30 2.08 6.56
N TRP A 67 9.11 0.88 7.13
CA TRP A 67 7.77 0.32 7.35
C TRP A 67 6.97 1.10 8.40
N ILE A 68 7.59 1.58 9.47
CA ILE A 68 6.95 2.48 10.44
C ILE A 68 6.41 3.73 9.72
N TYR A 69 7.26 4.38 8.92
CA TYR A 69 6.85 5.56 8.14
C TYR A 69 5.71 5.24 7.16
N LEU A 70 5.82 4.13 6.42
CA LEU A 70 4.79 3.71 5.46
C LEU A 70 3.45 3.44 6.13
N ILE A 71 3.43 2.77 7.28
CA ILE A 71 2.19 2.49 8.04
C ILE A 71 1.52 3.81 8.44
N LEU A 72 2.28 4.72 9.04
CA LEU A 72 1.77 6.03 9.46
C LEU A 72 1.23 6.85 8.29
N ARG A 73 1.79 6.68 7.08
CA ARG A 73 1.36 7.39 5.87
C ARG A 73 0.18 6.74 5.16
N ILE A 74 0.14 5.41 5.08
CA ILE A 74 -0.88 4.65 4.33
C ILE A 74 -2.19 4.58 5.12
N VAL A 75 -2.15 4.50 6.46
CA VAL A 75 -3.38 4.39 7.28
C VAL A 75 -4.33 5.59 7.06
N PRO A 76 -3.91 6.86 7.15
CA PRO A 76 -4.81 8.00 6.96
C PRO A 76 -5.30 8.14 5.51
N GLY A 77 -4.40 7.97 4.54
CA GLY A 77 -4.69 8.24 3.13
C GLY A 77 -5.31 7.07 2.36
N GLY A 78 -4.90 5.85 2.68
CA GLY A 78 -5.26 4.61 1.95
C GLY A 78 -6.35 3.78 2.62
N ILE A 79 -6.57 3.94 3.93
CA ILE A 79 -7.63 3.20 4.64
C ILE A 79 -8.73 4.17 5.09
N LEU A 80 -8.42 5.16 5.93
CA LEU A 80 -9.45 6.03 6.51
C LEU A 80 -10.20 6.83 5.44
N LYS A 81 -9.49 7.38 4.44
CA LYS A 81 -10.12 8.11 3.34
C LYS A 81 -11.05 7.21 2.50
N HIS A 82 -10.65 5.97 2.24
CA HIS A 82 -11.45 5.02 1.48
C HIS A 82 -12.69 4.58 2.27
N LEU A 83 -12.53 4.21 3.55
CA LEU A 83 -13.64 3.81 4.41
C LEU A 83 -14.63 4.95 4.63
N LYS A 84 -14.15 6.18 4.87
CA LYS A 84 -15.00 7.36 5.00
C LYS A 84 -15.84 7.60 3.74
N SER A 85 -15.20 7.57 2.57
CA SER A 85 -15.90 7.75 1.30
C SER A 85 -16.91 6.64 1.00
N LEU A 86 -16.58 5.38 1.33
CA LEU A 86 -17.46 4.23 1.08
C LEU A 86 -18.65 4.15 2.04
N PHE A 87 -18.45 4.42 3.33
CA PHE A 87 -19.42 4.10 4.37
C PHE A 87 -20.04 5.30 5.07
N ILE A 88 -19.34 6.44 5.12
CA ILE A 88 -19.79 7.65 5.84
C ILE A 88 -20.36 8.64 4.83
N ASP A 89 -19.52 9.16 3.95
CA ASP A 89 -19.90 10.22 3.03
C ASP A 89 -20.74 9.67 1.86
N ARG A 90 -20.61 8.36 1.56
CA ARG A 90 -21.15 7.68 0.36
C ARG A 90 -20.85 8.43 -0.95
N ASP A 91 -19.82 9.27 -0.93
CA ASP A 91 -19.40 10.06 -2.06
C ASP A 91 -18.49 9.23 -2.96
N MET A 92 -19.08 8.77 -4.05
CA MET A 92 -18.43 7.93 -5.06
C MET A 92 -17.99 8.74 -6.28
N THR A 93 -18.07 10.08 -6.25
CA THR A 93 -17.73 10.95 -7.38
C THR A 93 -16.32 10.71 -7.92
N HIS A 94 -15.40 10.36 -7.01
CA HIS A 94 -13.99 10.10 -7.30
C HIS A 94 -13.63 8.64 -7.63
N TYR A 95 -14.60 7.73 -7.72
CA TYR A 95 -14.38 6.34 -8.08
C TYR A 95 -15.13 5.95 -9.34
N ALA A 96 -14.57 4.98 -10.07
CA ALA A 96 -15.26 4.34 -11.18
C ALA A 96 -16.49 3.52 -10.71
N SER A 97 -16.43 2.92 -9.52
CA SER A 97 -17.54 2.16 -8.92
C SER A 97 -17.29 1.88 -7.43
N PHE A 98 -18.34 1.45 -6.72
CA PHE A 98 -18.25 0.97 -5.33
C PHE A 98 -17.27 -0.22 -5.19
N LYS A 99 -17.35 -1.18 -6.12
CA LYS A 99 -16.44 -2.33 -6.15
C LYS A 99 -14.97 -1.90 -6.26
N ALA A 100 -14.67 -0.89 -7.10
CA ALA A 100 -13.32 -0.37 -7.22
C ALA A 100 -12.81 0.26 -5.92
N GLY A 101 -13.69 0.99 -5.20
CA GLY A 101 -13.35 1.53 -3.89
C GLY A 101 -13.10 0.45 -2.84
N VAL A 102 -13.92 -0.60 -2.80
CA VAL A 102 -13.70 -1.76 -1.91
C VAL A 102 -12.36 -2.44 -2.20
N ILE A 103 -12.05 -2.72 -3.47
CA ILE A 103 -10.77 -3.32 -3.86
C ILE A 103 -9.60 -2.44 -3.42
N ALA A 104 -9.67 -1.12 -3.64
CA ALA A 104 -8.63 -0.19 -3.21
C ALA A 104 -8.43 -0.21 -1.68
N ALA A 105 -9.53 -0.24 -0.91
CA ALA A 105 -9.45 -0.36 0.54
C ALA A 105 -8.83 -1.69 0.97
N SER A 106 -9.25 -2.80 0.37
CA SER A 106 -8.73 -4.15 0.67
C SER A 106 -7.23 -4.26 0.40
N ILE A 107 -6.74 -3.72 -0.72
CA ILE A 107 -5.31 -3.69 -1.04
C ILE A 107 -4.52 -2.97 0.07
N ASN A 108 -4.98 -1.79 0.49
CA ASN A 108 -4.30 -1.03 1.55
C ASN A 108 -4.35 -1.74 2.91
N ILE A 109 -5.49 -2.35 3.27
CA ILE A 109 -5.64 -3.12 4.52
C ILE A 109 -4.64 -4.28 4.54
N VAL A 110 -4.58 -5.09 3.47
CA VAL A 110 -3.62 -6.18 3.35
C VAL A 110 -2.19 -5.67 3.45
N GLY A 111 -1.86 -4.58 2.77
CA GLY A 111 -0.55 -3.95 2.83
C GLY A 111 -0.13 -3.54 4.25
N ILE A 112 -1.04 -2.91 5.00
CA ILE A 112 -0.79 -2.54 6.40
C ILE A 112 -0.62 -3.77 7.29
N SER A 113 -1.48 -4.79 7.14
CA SER A 113 -1.36 -6.03 7.91
C SER A 113 0.00 -6.70 7.66
N LEU A 114 0.43 -6.82 6.40
CA LEU A 114 1.74 -7.37 6.05
C LEU A 114 2.89 -6.51 6.58
N GLY A 115 2.75 -5.18 6.57
CA GLY A 115 3.73 -4.27 7.14
C GLY A 115 3.89 -4.45 8.65
N ILE A 116 2.79 -4.53 9.40
CA ILE A 116 2.79 -4.74 10.85
C ILE A 116 3.38 -6.10 11.20
N ILE A 117 2.94 -7.17 10.54
CA ILE A 117 3.46 -8.53 10.77
C ILE A 117 4.96 -8.55 10.48
N GLY A 118 5.39 -8.00 9.35
CA GLY A 118 6.81 -7.95 8.98
C GLY A 118 7.64 -7.10 9.93
N LEU A 119 7.10 -6.01 10.48
CA LEU A 119 7.77 -5.20 11.48
C LEU A 119 7.98 -5.99 12.77
N ILE A 120 6.92 -6.62 13.30
CA ILE A 120 6.97 -7.46 14.51
C ILE A 120 8.01 -8.57 14.34
N TYR A 121 7.93 -9.32 13.24
CA TYR A 121 8.89 -10.39 12.97
C TYR A 121 10.32 -9.88 12.90
N SER A 122 10.56 -8.72 12.27
CA SER A 122 11.91 -8.16 12.15
C SER A 122 12.56 -7.83 13.50
N PHE A 123 11.77 -7.51 14.54
CA PHE A 123 12.28 -7.28 15.88
C PHE A 123 12.51 -8.59 16.65
N ILE A 124 11.66 -9.59 16.46
CA ILE A 124 11.74 -10.88 17.15
C ILE A 124 12.86 -11.76 16.57
N SER A 125 13.13 -11.67 15.27
CA SER A 125 14.10 -12.55 14.59
C SER A 125 15.57 -12.31 14.96
N GLY A 126 15.88 -11.41 15.90
CA GLY A 126 17.21 -11.31 16.52
C GLY A 126 18.36 -10.95 15.56
N LEU A 127 18.07 -10.42 14.36
CA LEU A 127 19.11 -9.91 13.46
C LEU A 127 19.88 -8.81 14.19
N PRO A 128 21.23 -8.93 14.27
CA PRO A 128 22.05 -8.08 15.12
C PRO A 128 21.82 -6.62 14.74
N THR A 129 21.40 -5.81 15.71
CA THR A 129 21.20 -4.35 15.60
C THR A 129 22.49 -3.63 15.24
#